data_AF-A0AAD1WP34-F1
#
_entry.id   AF-A0AAD1WP34-F1
#
_cell.length_a   1.000
_cell.length_b   1.000
_cell.length_c   1.000
_cell.angle_alpha   90.00
_cell.angle_beta   90.00
_cell.angle_gamma   90.00
#
_symmetry.space_group_name_H-M   'P 1'
#
loop_
_entity.id
_entity.type
_entity.pdbx_description
1 polymer ?
#
loop_
_entity_poly.entity_id
_entity_poly.type
_entity_poly.pdbx_seq_one_letter_code
_entity_poly.pdbx_strand_id
1 'polypeptide(L)'
;MAPTSIALDTRSKTKNKLRKPIVEKMRRDRINSSIEQLKLLLEKEFHKQESNVKLEKADILEMAVNYLQQQKSKPSSVDTLQQDYKKGYSWCLREAMQFLYYCPESSDAQMKLLNHLQAPQDVSTALFPYAGKPSNSKQVAMISTPSKIWRPW
;
A
#
# COMPACT_ATOMS: atom_id res chain seq x y z
N MET A 1 57.30 18.35 -49.83
CA MET A 1 57.38 17.47 -48.64
C MET A 1 56.83 18.27 -47.46
N ALA A 2 55.75 17.81 -46.83
CA ALA A 2 55.23 18.35 -45.57
C ALA A 2 54.61 17.19 -44.76
N PRO A 3 54.80 17.13 -43.43
CA PRO A 3 54.67 15.89 -42.68
C PRO A 3 53.26 15.66 -42.11
N THR A 4 52.95 14.38 -41.98
CA THR A 4 51.80 13.79 -41.29
C THR A 4 51.93 13.96 -39.76
N SER A 5 50.86 14.39 -39.09
CA SER A 5 50.61 14.00 -37.69
C SER A 5 49.10 13.86 -37.42
N ILE A 6 48.53 12.75 -37.87
CA ILE A 6 47.21 12.29 -37.41
C ILE A 6 47.46 11.53 -36.10
N ALA A 7 47.41 12.24 -34.97
CA ALA A 7 47.39 11.57 -33.68
C ALA A 7 46.68 12.47 -32.68
N LEU A 8 45.34 12.46 -32.65
CA LEU A 8 44.54 12.95 -31.51
C LEU A 8 43.02 12.69 -31.74
N ASP A 9 42.60 11.46 -32.10
CA ASP A 9 41.14 11.16 -32.06
C ASP A 9 40.75 9.71 -31.72
N THR A 10 41.57 9.01 -30.95
CA THR A 10 41.26 7.65 -30.46
C THR A 10 40.95 7.60 -28.95
N ARG A 11 41.14 8.69 -28.22
CA ARG A 11 41.00 8.74 -26.75
C ARG A 11 39.55 8.92 -26.25
N SER A 12 38.63 9.34 -27.12
CA SER A 12 37.21 9.59 -26.82
C SER A 12 36.33 8.34 -26.99
N LYS A 13 36.57 7.54 -28.04
CA LYS A 13 35.77 6.32 -28.36
C LYS A 13 35.99 5.15 -27.40
N THR A 14 37.15 5.03 -26.76
CA THR A 14 37.45 3.97 -25.78
C THR A 14 36.82 4.25 -24.41
N LYS A 15 36.80 5.51 -23.97
CA LYS A 15 36.16 5.93 -22.71
C LYS A 15 34.65 5.65 -22.70
N ASN A 16 33.98 5.83 -23.84
CA ASN A 16 32.53 5.55 -23.95
C ASN A 16 32.22 4.03 -23.98
N LYS A 17 33.14 3.22 -24.53
CA LYS A 17 33.07 1.74 -24.51
C LYS A 17 33.39 1.14 -23.14
N LEU A 18 34.17 1.83 -22.29
CA LEU A 18 34.52 1.40 -20.92
C LEU A 18 33.55 1.92 -19.85
N ARG A 19 32.86 3.04 -20.09
CA ARG A 19 31.83 3.55 -19.15
C ARG A 19 30.56 2.70 -19.16
N LYS A 20 30.13 2.23 -20.32
CA LYS A 20 28.98 1.33 -20.47
C LYS A 20 29.08 0.04 -19.61
N PRO A 21 30.20 -0.70 -19.59
CA PRO A 21 30.33 -1.90 -18.75
C PRO A 21 30.37 -1.58 -17.25
N ILE A 22 30.91 -0.41 -16.85
CA ILE A 22 30.90 0.00 -15.43
C ILE A 22 29.48 0.34 -14.98
N VAL A 23 28.73 1.11 -15.77
CA VAL A 23 27.34 1.47 -15.45
C VAL A 23 26.44 0.24 -15.42
N GLU A 24 26.61 -0.68 -16.36
CA GLU A 24 25.85 -1.94 -16.37
C GLU A 24 26.22 -2.83 -15.18
N LYS A 25 27.51 -2.87 -14.79
CA LYS A 25 27.93 -3.56 -13.56
C LYS A 25 27.24 -2.97 -12.34
N MET A 26 27.25 -1.64 -12.17
CA MET A 26 26.54 -0.98 -11.07
C MET A 26 25.02 -1.25 -11.08
N ARG A 27 24.41 -1.32 -12.27
CA ARG A 27 23.00 -1.69 -12.41
C ARG A 27 22.74 -3.11 -11.91
N ARG A 28 23.59 -4.07 -12.32
CA ARG A 28 23.50 -5.48 -11.91
C ARG A 28 23.72 -5.64 -10.41
N ASP A 29 24.71 -4.94 -9.85
CA ASP A 29 25.01 -4.97 -8.43
C ASP A 29 23.82 -4.43 -7.62
N ARG A 30 23.23 -3.32 -8.05
CA ARG A 30 22.01 -2.78 -7.43
C ARG A 30 20.83 -3.76 -7.48
N ILE A 31 20.60 -4.40 -8.63
CA ILE A 31 19.53 -5.40 -8.79
C ILE A 31 19.78 -6.58 -7.84
N ASN A 32 21.00 -7.12 -7.82
CA ASN A 32 21.34 -8.24 -6.95
C ASN A 32 21.15 -7.89 -5.47
N SER A 33 21.63 -6.72 -5.05
CA SER A 33 21.43 -6.22 -3.68
C SER A 33 19.95 -6.10 -3.33
N SER A 34 19.11 -5.57 -4.23
CA SER A 34 17.67 -5.49 -3.98
C SER A 34 16.98 -6.85 -3.89
N ILE A 35 17.42 -7.85 -4.65
CA ILE A 35 16.88 -9.22 -4.59
C ILE A 35 17.28 -9.89 -3.27
N GLU A 36 18.50 -9.66 -2.79
CA GLU A 36 18.96 -10.18 -1.49
C GLU A 36 18.22 -9.53 -0.32
N GLN A 37 17.98 -8.22 -0.37
CA GLN A 37 17.12 -7.54 0.60
C GLN A 37 15.70 -8.09 0.59
N LEU A 38 15.15 -8.34 -0.60
CA LEU A 38 13.81 -8.93 -0.76
C LEU A 38 13.72 -10.32 -0.13
N LYS A 39 14.73 -11.16 -0.31
CA LYS A 39 14.84 -12.47 0.35
C LYS A 39 14.73 -12.33 1.88
N LEU A 40 15.54 -11.45 2.48
CA LEU A 40 15.53 -11.24 3.94
C LEU A 40 14.19 -10.74 4.47
N LEU A 41 13.49 -9.88 3.71
CA LEU A 41 12.17 -9.40 4.11
C LEU A 41 11.12 -10.51 4.04
N LEU A 42 11.16 -11.36 3.00
CA LEU A 42 10.22 -12.46 2.84
C LEU A 42 10.48 -13.58 3.86
N GLU A 43 11.74 -13.96 4.12
CA GLU A 43 12.06 -14.97 5.15
C GLU A 43 11.49 -14.61 6.53
N LYS A 44 11.48 -13.31 6.88
CA LYS A 44 10.87 -12.81 8.13
C LYS A 44 9.35 -12.93 8.16
N GLU A 45 8.68 -12.95 7.03
CA GLU A 45 7.22 -13.11 6.98
C GLU A 45 6.83 -14.60 6.86
N PHE A 46 7.70 -15.40 6.26
CA PHE A 46 7.47 -16.82 5.93
C PHE A 46 8.28 -17.80 6.80
N HIS A 47 8.48 -17.51 8.10
CA HIS A 47 9.21 -18.29 9.13
C HIS A 47 8.98 -19.83 9.16
N LYS A 48 8.10 -20.38 8.33
CA LYS A 48 7.70 -21.78 8.23
C LYS A 48 8.46 -22.60 7.19
N GLN A 49 9.22 -22.01 6.27
CA GLN A 49 9.90 -22.78 5.21
C GLN A 49 11.41 -22.56 5.28
N GLU A 50 12.09 -23.50 5.95
CA GLU A 50 13.55 -23.69 6.02
C GLU A 50 14.40 -22.44 5.73
N SER A 51 14.72 -21.69 6.78
CA SER A 51 15.50 -20.43 6.78
C SER A 51 16.92 -20.52 6.18
N ASN A 52 17.32 -21.67 5.64
CA ASN A 52 18.64 -21.93 5.08
C ASN A 52 18.60 -22.65 3.72
N VAL A 53 17.43 -22.79 3.09
CA VAL A 53 17.40 -23.26 1.70
C VAL A 53 17.95 -22.16 0.80
N LYS A 54 18.85 -22.56 -0.11
CA LYS A 54 19.41 -21.67 -1.11
C LYS A 54 18.32 -21.32 -2.13
N LEU A 55 17.48 -20.35 -1.80
CA LEU A 55 16.42 -19.86 -2.68
C LEU A 55 17.02 -19.34 -3.98
N GLU A 56 16.51 -19.81 -5.11
CA GLU A 56 16.90 -19.28 -6.41
C GLU A 56 16.28 -17.90 -6.63
N LYS A 57 16.81 -17.13 -7.58
CA LYS A 57 16.28 -15.79 -7.87
C LYS A 57 14.82 -15.83 -8.35
N ALA A 58 14.44 -16.90 -9.06
CA ALA A 58 13.05 -17.11 -9.49
C ALA A 58 12.14 -17.30 -8.27
N ASP A 59 12.51 -18.19 -7.34
CA ASP A 59 11.74 -18.47 -6.12
C ASP A 59 11.51 -17.20 -5.27
N ILE A 60 12.56 -16.38 -5.10
CA ILE A 60 12.45 -15.11 -4.36
C ILE A 60 11.41 -14.18 -5.01
N LEU A 61 11.39 -14.11 -6.34
CA LEU A 61 10.45 -13.26 -7.07
C LEU A 61 9.02 -13.82 -7.03
N GLU A 62 8.85 -15.13 -7.16
CA GLU A 62 7.53 -15.77 -7.02
C GLU A 62 6.95 -15.58 -5.63
N MET A 63 7.77 -15.78 -4.60
CA MET A 63 7.40 -15.56 -3.21
C MET A 63 7.00 -14.10 -2.95
N ALA A 64 7.72 -13.14 -3.54
CA ALA A 64 7.37 -11.72 -3.47
C ALA A 64 6.00 -11.44 -4.11
N VAL A 65 5.73 -12.02 -5.28
CA VAL A 65 4.45 -11.84 -5.98
C VAL A 65 3.31 -12.40 -5.14
N ASN A 66 3.47 -13.63 -4.61
CA ASN A 66 2.48 -14.24 -3.73
C ASN A 66 2.25 -13.39 -2.47
N TYR A 67 3.31 -12.91 -1.83
CA TYR A 67 3.23 -12.02 -0.68
C TYR A 67 2.42 -10.75 -1.00
N LEU A 68 2.69 -10.09 -2.13
CA LEU A 68 1.96 -8.89 -2.53
C LEU A 68 0.48 -9.18 -2.85
N GLN A 69 0.16 -10.34 -3.41
CA GLN A 69 -1.23 -10.76 -3.63
C GLN A 69 -1.97 -11.00 -2.30
N GLN A 70 -1.31 -11.63 -1.32
CA GLN A 70 -1.85 -11.81 0.02
C GLN A 70 -2.04 -10.47 0.73
N GLN A 71 -1.11 -9.52 0.60
CA GLN A 71 -1.25 -8.19 1.19
C GLN A 71 -2.39 -7.39 0.54
N LYS A 72 -2.65 -7.55 -0.76
CA LYS A 72 -3.79 -6.91 -1.45
C LYS A 72 -5.15 -7.46 -1.00
N SER A 73 -5.20 -8.72 -0.57
CA SER A 73 -6.44 -9.36 -0.09
C SER A 73 -6.68 -9.17 1.40
N LYS A 74 -5.67 -8.72 2.16
CA LYS A 74 -5.88 -8.32 3.56
C LYS A 74 -6.70 -7.02 3.59
N PRO A 75 -7.79 -6.96 4.38
CA PRO A 75 -8.52 -5.72 4.58
C PRO A 75 -7.55 -4.67 5.10
N SER A 76 -7.63 -3.44 4.60
CA SER A 76 -6.81 -2.37 5.14
C SER A 76 -7.08 -2.22 6.64
N SER A 77 -6.14 -1.65 7.39
CA SER A 77 -6.35 -1.39 8.82
C SER A 77 -7.62 -0.54 9.05
N VAL A 78 -7.97 0.32 8.10
CA VAL A 78 -9.20 1.13 8.10
C VAL A 78 -10.43 0.28 7.85
N ASP A 79 -10.39 -0.66 6.89
CA ASP A 79 -11.49 -1.59 6.63
C ASP A 79 -11.75 -2.51 7.83
N THR A 80 -10.68 -2.96 8.50
CA THR A 80 -10.76 -3.80 9.69
C THR A 80 -11.40 -3.04 10.84
N LEU A 81 -10.95 -1.82 11.14
CA LEU A 81 -11.56 -0.96 12.16
C LEU A 81 -13.02 -0.64 11.87
N GLN A 82 -13.36 -0.40 10.59
CA GLN A 82 -14.74 -0.17 10.18
C GLN A 82 -15.61 -1.42 10.36
N GLN A 83 -15.09 -2.61 10.05
CA GLN A 83 -15.78 -3.87 10.27
C GLN A 83 -15.99 -4.14 11.76
N ASP A 84 -14.98 -3.90 12.59
CA ASP A 84 -15.06 -4.06 14.05
C ASP A 84 -16.06 -3.09 14.67
N TYR A 85 -16.06 -1.82 14.23
CA TYR A 85 -17.06 -0.84 14.63
C TYR A 85 -18.47 -1.28 14.24
N LYS A 86 -18.70 -1.68 12.99
CA LYS A 86 -20.01 -2.16 12.52
C LYS A 86 -20.50 -3.36 13.32
N LYS A 87 -19.60 -4.29 13.63
CA LYS A 87 -19.88 -5.46 14.47
C LYS A 87 -20.28 -5.03 15.89
N GLY A 88 -19.48 -4.20 16.54
CA GLY A 88 -19.76 -3.68 17.89
C GLY A 88 -21.06 -2.88 17.95
N TYR A 89 -21.31 -2.02 16.97
CA TYR A 89 -22.54 -1.27 16.83
C TYR A 89 -23.76 -2.18 16.70
N SER A 90 -23.68 -3.21 15.84
CA SER A 90 -24.79 -4.17 15.67
C SER A 90 -25.11 -4.95 16.95
N TRP A 91 -24.08 -5.26 17.74
CA TRP A 91 -24.23 -5.96 19.01
C TRP A 91 -24.90 -5.06 20.06
N CYS A 92 -24.41 -3.83 20.21
CA CYS A 92 -25.01 -2.82 21.08
C CYS A 92 -26.47 -2.52 20.68
N LEU A 93 -26.73 -2.40 19.38
CA LEU A 93 -28.07 -2.17 18.86
C LEU A 93 -29.03 -3.30 19.22
N ARG A 94 -28.61 -4.55 19.02
CA ARG A 94 -29.40 -5.72 19.39
C ARG A 94 -29.73 -5.72 20.88
N GLU A 95 -28.73 -5.46 21.72
CA GLU A 95 -28.91 -5.42 23.17
C GLU A 95 -29.87 -4.29 23.60
N ALA A 96 -29.72 -3.09 23.00
CA ALA A 96 -30.63 -1.97 23.23
C ALA A 96 -32.07 -2.30 22.82
N MET A 97 -32.27 -2.95 21.67
CA MET A 97 -33.60 -3.41 21.24
C MET A 97 -34.18 -4.45 22.21
N GLN A 98 -33.35 -5.40 22.66
CA GLN A 98 -33.75 -6.42 23.61
C GLN A 98 -34.16 -5.80 24.95
N PHE A 99 -33.39 -4.85 25.47
CA PHE A 99 -33.71 -4.12 26.69
C PHE A 99 -35.04 -3.36 26.57
N LEU A 100 -35.24 -2.65 25.46
CA LEU A 100 -36.48 -1.93 25.20
C LEU A 100 -37.69 -2.85 25.06
N TYR A 101 -37.52 -4.05 24.50
CA TYR A 101 -38.58 -5.05 24.42
C TYR A 101 -39.06 -5.53 25.81
N TYR A 102 -38.15 -5.66 26.77
CA TYR A 102 -38.49 -6.03 28.14
C TYR A 102 -39.03 -4.86 28.99
N CYS A 103 -39.05 -3.64 28.46
CA CYS A 103 -39.62 -2.46 29.11
C CYS A 103 -41.04 -2.22 28.57
N PRO A 104 -42.11 -2.57 29.32
CA PRO A 104 -43.48 -2.50 28.82
C PRO A 104 -44.01 -1.07 28.65
N GLU A 105 -43.32 -0.05 29.18
CA GLU A 105 -43.71 1.36 29.03
C GLU A 105 -43.07 1.95 27.77
N SER A 106 -43.71 1.74 26.62
CA SER A 106 -43.28 2.26 25.33
C SER A 106 -43.43 3.79 25.26
N SER A 107 -42.44 4.52 25.76
CA SER A 107 -42.39 5.98 25.65
C SER A 107 -42.11 6.42 24.21
N ASP A 108 -42.69 7.53 23.77
CA ASP A 108 -42.38 8.18 22.48
C ASP A 108 -40.87 8.42 22.30
N ALA A 109 -40.15 8.66 23.40
CA ALA A 109 -38.70 8.77 23.42
C ALA A 109 -37.98 7.46 23.02
N GLN A 110 -38.49 6.29 23.44
CA GLN A 110 -37.93 4.98 23.09
C GLN A 110 -38.11 4.68 21.60
N MET A 111 -39.28 5.00 21.04
CA MET A 111 -39.55 4.85 19.60
C MET A 111 -38.68 5.78 18.76
N LYS A 112 -38.48 7.03 19.19
CA LYS A 112 -37.55 7.97 18.55
C LYS A 112 -36.11 7.48 18.59
N LEU A 113 -35.68 6.93 19.72
CA LEU A 113 -34.34 6.35 19.88
C LEU A 113 -34.13 5.16 18.94
N LEU A 114 -35.09 4.24 18.88
CA LEU A 114 -35.02 3.05 18.02
C LEU A 114 -34.92 3.44 16.53
N ASN A 115 -35.72 4.40 16.08
CA ASN A 115 -35.68 4.92 14.73
C ASN A 115 -34.32 5.57 14.40
N HIS A 116 -33.75 6.32 15.35
CA HIS A 116 -32.43 6.93 15.14
C HIS A 116 -31.32 5.87 15.05
N LEU A 117 -31.39 4.82 15.86
CA LEU A 117 -30.40 3.74 15.86
C LEU A 117 -30.51 2.81 14.64
N GLN A 118 -31.69 2.70 14.03
CA GLN A 118 -31.88 1.94 12.80
C GLN A 118 -31.54 2.74 11.54
N ALA A 119 -31.44 4.08 11.65
CA ALA A 119 -31.08 4.93 10.52
C ALA A 119 -29.65 4.61 10.04
N PRO A 120 -29.40 4.54 8.72
CA PRO A 120 -28.06 4.31 8.18
C PRO A 120 -27.11 5.42 8.65
N GLN A 121 -26.20 5.08 9.55
CA GLN A 121 -25.14 6.00 9.96
C GLN A 121 -24.01 5.92 8.94
N ASP A 122 -23.67 7.05 8.31
CA ASP A 122 -22.43 7.17 7.55
C ASP A 122 -21.25 7.06 8.52
N VAL A 123 -20.60 5.90 8.53
CA VAL A 123 -19.53 5.54 9.47
C VAL A 123 -18.32 6.48 9.38
N SER A 124 -18.17 7.22 8.27
CA SER A 124 -17.21 8.32 8.11
C SER A 124 -17.35 9.40 9.20
N THR A 125 -18.55 9.59 9.75
CA THR A 125 -18.82 10.58 10.81
C THR A 125 -18.48 10.02 12.20
N ALA A 126 -18.57 8.71 12.41
CA ALA A 126 -18.36 8.08 13.72
C ALA A 126 -16.88 8.03 14.14
N LEU A 127 -15.96 7.99 13.17
CA LEU A 127 -14.52 8.04 13.44
C LEU A 127 -14.01 9.46 13.76
N PHE A 128 -14.81 10.49 13.48
CA PHE A 128 -14.49 11.90 13.78
C PHE A 128 -15.74 12.65 14.24
N PRO A 129 -16.13 12.57 15.53
CA PRO A 129 -17.33 13.24 16.06
C PRO A 129 -17.33 14.76 15.92
N TYR A 130 -16.19 15.37 15.55
CA TYR A 130 -16.01 16.82 15.40
C TYR A 130 -15.75 17.28 13.96
N ALA A 131 -15.84 16.41 12.95
CA ALA A 131 -15.76 16.85 11.56
C ALA A 131 -17.13 17.41 11.14
N GLY A 132 -17.29 18.73 11.31
CA GLY A 132 -18.44 19.46 10.80
C GLY A 132 -18.71 19.11 9.33
N LYS A 133 -20.00 19.04 8.96
CA LYS A 133 -20.46 18.79 7.59
C LYS A 133 -19.67 19.68 6.61
N PRO A 134 -19.02 19.12 5.56
CA PRO A 134 -18.39 19.97 4.56
C PRO A 134 -19.49 20.69 3.77
N SER A 135 -19.64 21.97 4.07
CA SER A 135 -20.37 22.92 3.23
C SER A 135 -19.67 23.00 1.87
N ASN A 136 -20.50 22.95 0.84
CA ASN A 136 -20.16 22.85 -0.57
C ASN A 136 -19.13 23.92 -0.99
N SER A 137 -17.88 23.53 -1.27
CA SER A 137 -16.89 24.44 -1.87
C SER A 137 -16.01 23.72 -2.89
N LYS A 138 -16.35 23.96 -4.16
CA LYS A 138 -15.53 23.97 -5.38
C LYS A 138 -14.30 23.05 -5.39
N GLN A 139 -14.42 21.97 -6.16
CA GLN A 139 -13.30 21.14 -6.60
C GLN A 139 -12.22 22.01 -7.28
N VAL A 140 -11.07 22.16 -6.63
CA VAL A 140 -9.84 22.60 -7.29
C VAL A 140 -9.13 21.35 -7.78
N ALA A 141 -9.04 21.22 -9.11
CA ALA A 141 -8.36 20.12 -9.78
C ALA A 141 -6.92 20.01 -9.27
N MET A 142 -6.59 18.86 -8.66
CA MET A 142 -5.21 18.53 -8.35
C MET A 142 -4.48 18.24 -9.66
N ILE A 143 -3.49 19.09 -9.95
CA ILE A 143 -2.52 18.90 -11.01
C ILE A 143 -1.82 17.57 -10.73
N SER A 144 -2.17 16.55 -11.51
CA SER A 144 -1.45 15.29 -11.58
C SER A 144 -0.04 15.61 -12.04
N THR A 145 0.91 15.63 -11.10
CA THR A 145 2.32 15.62 -11.45
C THR A 145 2.62 14.23 -12.01
N PRO A 146 3.09 14.10 -13.26
CA PRO A 146 3.39 12.79 -13.81
C PRO A 146 4.54 12.20 -13.01
N SER A 147 4.25 11.05 -12.40
CA SER A 147 5.20 10.13 -11.80
C SER A 147 6.47 10.12 -12.65
N LYS A 148 7.62 10.42 -12.03
CA LYS A 148 8.94 10.32 -12.64
C LYS A 148 9.10 8.90 -13.21
N ILE A 149 8.74 8.77 -14.47
CA ILE A 149 8.86 7.53 -15.22
C ILE A 149 10.35 7.21 -15.23
N TRP A 150 10.65 6.05 -14.67
CA TRP A 150 12.00 5.52 -14.65
C TRP A 150 12.46 5.38 -16.10
N ARG A 151 13.50 6.11 -16.50
CA ARG A 151 14.10 5.97 -17.83
C ARG A 151 15.33 5.07 -17.72
N PRO A 152 15.37 3.92 -18.41
CA PRO A 152 16.62 3.19 -18.58
C PRO A 152 17.56 4.03 -19.46
N TRP A 153 18.85 3.96 -19.16
CA TRP A 153 19.91 4.39 -20.08
C TRP A 153 19.85 3.58 -21.37
#